data_AF-A0A2T7NJ64-F1
#
_entry.id   AF-A0A2T7NJ64-F1
#
_cell.length_a   1.000
_cell.length_b   1.000
_cell.length_c   1.000
_cell.angle_alpha   90.00
_cell.angle_beta   90.00
_cell.angle_gamma   90.00
#
_symmetry.space_group_name_H-M   'P 1'
#
loop_
_entity.id
_entity.type
_entity.pdbx_description
1 polymer ?
#
loop_
_entity_poly.entity_id
_entity_poly.type
_entity_poly.pdbx_seq_one_letter_code
_entity_poly.pdbx_strand_id
1 'polypeptide(L)'
;MAESGATPVGDDVSAFYDLVENGKNKTSIYCQRCRSLVLSPNNATLVEKEFYLPYMFKKKVETQPTEGEDLKAFWLVKDMYTFDNVGFSNTVDSIKYLICADCEIGPIGWHNITDKKSFYIAVERVRHE
;
A
#
# COMPACT_ATOMS: atom_id res chain seq x y z
N MET A 1 -21.90 -5.59 -24.75
CA MET A 1 -22.05 -4.76 -23.54
C MET A 1 -21.64 -5.64 -22.39
N ALA A 2 -20.39 -5.51 -21.92
CA ALA A 2 -19.89 -6.30 -20.80
C ALA A 2 -19.73 -5.32 -19.64
N GLU A 3 -20.67 -5.35 -18.71
CA GLU A 3 -20.60 -4.58 -17.48
C GLU A 3 -19.55 -5.22 -16.57
N SER A 4 -18.58 -4.40 -16.20
CA SER A 4 -17.46 -4.69 -15.32
C SER A 4 -17.99 -5.12 -13.96
N GLY A 5 -17.77 -6.38 -13.60
CA GLY A 5 -18.06 -6.90 -12.26
C GLY A 5 -17.12 -6.25 -11.23
N ALA A 6 -17.60 -5.22 -10.54
CA ALA A 6 -17.05 -4.83 -9.26
C ALA A 6 -17.50 -5.86 -8.23
N THR A 7 -16.54 -6.52 -7.59
CA THR A 7 -16.78 -7.43 -6.46
C THR A 7 -17.43 -6.66 -5.30
N PRO A 8 -18.33 -7.29 -4.52
CA PRO A 8 -18.98 -6.63 -3.39
C PRO A 8 -17.91 -6.25 -2.36
N VAL A 9 -17.88 -4.97 -2.01
CA VAL A 9 -16.95 -4.44 -1.01
C VAL A 9 -17.56 -4.72 0.36
N GLY A 10 -16.83 -5.48 1.18
CA GLY A 10 -17.15 -5.77 2.57
C GLY A 10 -17.22 -4.50 3.40
N ASP A 11 -18.00 -4.55 4.48
CA ASP A 11 -18.38 -3.37 5.28
C ASP A 11 -17.18 -2.57 5.85
N ASP A 12 -15.99 -3.17 5.91
CA ASP A 12 -14.77 -2.64 6.54
C ASP A 12 -14.03 -1.58 5.69
N VAL A 13 -14.02 -1.74 4.36
CA VAL A 13 -13.29 -0.84 3.44
C VAL A 13 -14.09 0.41 3.06
N SER A 14 -15.38 0.41 3.35
CA SER A 14 -16.31 1.50 3.03
C SER A 14 -15.90 2.83 3.67
N ALA A 15 -15.22 2.78 4.82
CA ALA A 15 -14.68 3.94 5.54
C ALA A 15 -13.66 4.75 4.72
N PHE A 16 -13.10 4.19 3.64
CA PHE A 16 -12.09 4.83 2.81
C PHE A 16 -12.63 5.33 1.47
N TYR A 17 -13.94 5.25 1.21
CA TYR A 17 -14.51 5.69 -0.07
C TYR A 17 -14.40 7.19 -0.32
N ASP A 18 -14.37 8.01 0.73
CA ASP A 18 -14.16 9.45 0.59
C ASP A 18 -12.76 9.82 0.05
N LEU A 19 -11.83 8.86 0.09
CA LEU A 19 -10.48 8.96 -0.49
C LEU A 19 -10.44 8.57 -1.97
N VAL A 20 -11.58 8.18 -2.56
CA VAL A 20 -11.70 7.71 -3.94
C VAL A 20 -12.42 8.75 -4.80
N GLU A 21 -11.84 9.06 -5.96
CA GLU A 21 -12.46 9.85 -7.01
C GLU A 21 -12.24 9.13 -8.35
N ASN A 22 -13.31 8.94 -9.14
CA ASN A 22 -13.26 8.22 -10.42
C ASN A 22 -12.63 6.82 -10.34
N GLY A 23 -12.83 6.12 -9.22
CA GLY A 23 -12.25 4.78 -8.99
C GLY A 23 -10.75 4.77 -8.71
N LYS A 24 -10.16 5.94 -8.43
CA LYS A 24 -8.75 6.12 -8.11
C LYS A 24 -8.54 6.89 -6.80
N ASN A 25 -7.31 6.88 -6.28
CA ASN A 25 -6.95 7.73 -5.15
C ASN A 25 -7.15 9.22 -5.51
N LYS A 26 -8.02 9.88 -4.74
CA LYS A 26 -8.41 11.28 -4.94
C LYS A 26 -7.27 12.25 -4.69
N THR A 27 -6.45 11.98 -3.68
CA THR A 27 -5.37 12.86 -3.21
C THR A 27 -4.01 12.17 -3.30
N SER A 28 -2.95 12.94 -3.05
CA SER A 28 -1.60 12.41 -3.02
C SER A 28 -1.40 11.56 -1.77
N ILE A 29 -0.61 10.50 -1.90
CA ILE A 29 -0.30 9.56 -0.84
C ILE A 29 1.11 9.84 -0.34
N TYR A 30 1.25 10.05 0.96
CA TYR A 30 2.51 10.40 1.60
C TYR A 30 2.90 9.40 2.70
N CYS A 31 4.20 9.30 2.94
CA CYS A 31 4.71 8.64 4.13
C CYS A 31 4.21 9.37 5.40
N GLN A 32 3.61 8.63 6.32
CA GLN A 32 3.09 9.20 7.57
C GLN A 32 4.17 9.71 8.55
N ARG A 33 5.45 9.38 8.31
CA ARG A 33 6.59 9.73 9.17
C ARG A 33 7.35 10.96 8.69
N CYS A 34 7.71 11.02 7.40
CA CYS A 34 8.53 12.09 6.84
C CYS A 34 7.87 12.90 5.72
N ARG A 35 6.61 12.61 5.36
CA ARG A 35 5.88 13.25 4.25
C ARG A 35 6.52 13.10 2.86
N SER A 36 7.36 12.08 2.68
CA SER A 36 7.82 11.66 1.34
C SER A 36 6.61 11.33 0.46
N LEU A 37 6.57 11.86 -0.76
CA LEU A 37 5.49 11.58 -1.73
C LEU A 37 5.65 10.15 -2.24
N VAL A 38 4.71 9.27 -1.88
CA VAL A 38 4.70 7.87 -2.31
C VAL A 38 4.01 7.74 -3.66
N LEU A 39 2.86 8.40 -3.83
CA LEU A 39 2.07 8.29 -5.05
C LEU A 39 1.23 9.54 -5.29
N SER A 40 1.29 10.08 -6.49
CA SER A 40 0.45 11.17 -6.96
C SER A 40 -1.03 10.74 -7.13
N PRO A 41 -1.99 11.67 -7.20
CA PRO A 41 -3.41 11.38 -7.41
C PRO A 41 -3.66 10.56 -8.68
N ASN A 42 -4.79 9.85 -8.74
CA ASN A 42 -5.27 9.11 -9.91
C ASN A 42 -4.45 7.88 -10.35
N ASN A 43 -3.54 7.39 -9.50
CA ASN A 43 -2.57 6.35 -9.86
C ASN A 43 -2.81 4.98 -9.22
N ALA A 44 -3.66 4.88 -8.19
CA ALA A 44 -4.00 3.64 -7.52
C ALA A 44 -5.51 3.43 -7.46
N THR A 45 -5.95 2.18 -7.38
CA THR A 45 -7.35 1.80 -7.15
C THR A 45 -7.51 1.20 -5.76
N LEU A 46 -8.54 1.62 -5.03
CA LEU A 46 -8.85 1.04 -3.72
C LEU A 46 -9.35 -0.40 -3.92
N VAL A 47 -8.77 -1.35 -3.18
CA VAL A 47 -9.15 -2.76 -3.19
C VAL A 47 -9.27 -3.29 -1.77
N GLU A 48 -10.21 -4.21 -1.60
CA GLU A 48 -10.30 -5.05 -0.40
C GLU A 48 -9.39 -6.26 -0.56
N LYS A 49 -8.44 -6.41 0.35
CA LYS A 49 -7.54 -7.55 0.41
C LYS A 49 -7.00 -7.69 1.82
N GLU A 50 -7.29 -8.80 2.47
CA GLU A 50 -6.72 -9.09 3.77
C GLU A 50 -5.25 -9.49 3.64
N PHE A 51 -4.37 -8.82 4.38
CA PHE A 51 -2.94 -9.13 4.40
C PHE A 51 -2.30 -8.70 5.71
N TYR A 52 -1.61 -9.64 6.36
CA TYR A 52 -0.81 -9.38 7.56
C TYR A 52 0.43 -8.54 7.23
N LEU A 53 0.57 -7.39 7.88
CA LEU A 53 1.78 -6.59 7.84
C LEU A 53 2.43 -6.49 9.22
N PRO A 54 3.73 -6.82 9.36
CA PRO A 54 4.49 -6.51 10.57
C PRO A 54 4.36 -5.02 10.93
N TYR A 55 4.32 -4.65 12.20
CA TYR A 55 4.25 -3.24 12.59
C TYR A 55 5.38 -2.43 11.96
N MET A 56 5.18 -1.14 11.66
CA MET A 56 6.21 -0.36 10.99
C MET A 56 7.48 -0.22 11.83
N PHE A 57 8.63 -0.54 11.24
CA PHE A 57 9.97 -0.45 11.79
C PHE A 57 10.93 0.19 10.78
N LYS A 58 12.11 0.58 11.25
CA LYS A 58 13.17 1.09 10.38
C LYS A 58 13.95 -0.10 9.81
N LYS A 59 14.24 -0.11 8.50
CA LYS A 59 14.90 -1.21 7.79
C LYS A 59 16.20 -1.74 8.44
N LYS A 60 16.93 -0.90 9.17
CA LYS A 60 18.25 -1.22 9.77
C LYS A 60 18.21 -1.69 11.23
N VAL A 61 17.04 -1.98 11.79
CA VAL A 61 16.95 -2.53 13.15
C VAL A 61 17.26 -4.04 13.09
N GLU A 62 18.19 -4.51 13.92
CA GLU A 62 18.61 -5.93 13.98
C GLU A 62 17.45 -6.87 14.34
N THR A 63 16.55 -6.40 15.19
CA THR A 63 15.33 -7.13 15.57
C THR A 63 14.14 -6.60 14.78
N GLN A 64 13.70 -7.37 13.79
CA GLN A 64 12.43 -7.10 13.11
C GLN A 64 11.27 -7.36 14.08
N PRO A 65 10.16 -6.61 14.00
CA PRO A 65 8.97 -6.88 14.81
C PRO A 65 8.47 -8.29 14.57
N THR A 66 8.22 -9.02 15.66
CA THR A 66 7.54 -10.32 15.63
C THR A 66 6.03 -10.17 15.53
N GLU A 67 5.52 -8.97 15.81
CA GLU A 67 4.10 -8.62 15.82
C GLU A 67 3.73 -7.70 14.65
N GLY A 68 2.44 -7.62 14.38
CA GLY A 68 1.86 -6.92 13.25
C GLY A 68 0.34 -6.94 13.33
N GLU A 69 -0.30 -6.60 12.23
CA GLU A 69 -1.74 -6.45 12.15
C GLU A 69 -2.26 -6.92 10.79
N ASP A 70 -3.49 -7.43 10.78
CA ASP A 70 -4.22 -7.74 9.55
C ASP A 70 -4.90 -6.47 9.03
N LEU A 71 -4.53 -6.06 7.83
CA LEU A 71 -5.13 -4.91 7.15
C LEU A 71 -5.98 -5.41 5.99
N LYS A 72 -7.06 -4.69 5.68
CA LYS A 72 -8.01 -5.08 4.62
C LYS A 72 -8.09 -4.08 3.47
N ALA A 73 -7.67 -2.83 3.69
CA ALA A 73 -7.78 -1.75 2.72
C ALA A 73 -6.42 -1.43 2.08
N PHE A 74 -6.34 -1.60 0.75
CA PHE A 74 -5.11 -1.33 0.01
C PHE A 74 -5.35 -0.49 -1.24
N TRP A 75 -4.38 0.36 -1.54
CA TRP A 75 -4.20 0.96 -2.86
C TRP A 75 -3.43 0.00 -3.75
N LEU A 76 -4.10 -0.51 -4.79
CA LEU A 76 -3.49 -1.32 -5.83
C LEU A 76 -2.86 -0.42 -6.91
N VAL A 77 -1.54 -0.55 -7.07
CA VAL A 77 -0.75 0.05 -8.15
C VAL A 77 -0.30 -1.06 -9.10
N LYS A 78 -0.46 -0.84 -10.41
CA LYS A 78 -0.21 -1.89 -11.43
C LYS A 78 1.21 -1.93 -12.00
N ASP A 79 1.98 -0.89 -11.75
CA ASP A 79 3.33 -0.74 -12.28
C ASP A 79 4.21 -0.05 -11.21
N MET A 80 5.40 -0.58 -10.98
CA MET A 80 6.35 -0.01 -10.02
C MET A 80 6.82 1.38 -10.43
N TYR A 81 6.82 1.69 -11.74
CA TYR A 81 7.23 2.99 -12.25
C TYR A 81 6.19 4.09 -12.03
N THR A 82 5.00 3.73 -11.53
CA THR A 82 3.98 4.70 -11.15
C THR A 82 4.27 5.36 -9.80
N PHE A 83 5.09 4.75 -8.94
CA PHE A 83 5.45 5.34 -7.65
C PHE A 83 6.36 6.56 -7.82
N ASP A 84 6.11 7.60 -7.01
CA ASP A 84 6.98 8.77 -6.93
C ASP A 84 8.23 8.46 -6.09
N ASN A 85 8.05 8.04 -4.83
CA ASN A 85 9.13 7.62 -3.94
C ASN A 85 8.73 6.38 -3.13
N VAL A 86 9.29 5.23 -3.48
CA VAL A 86 9.11 4.00 -2.72
C VAL A 86 10.40 3.18 -2.67
N GLY A 87 10.68 2.62 -1.50
CA GLY A 87 11.77 1.67 -1.30
C GLY A 87 11.23 0.25 -1.16
N PHE A 88 12.13 -0.73 -1.28
CA PHE A 88 11.82 -2.13 -1.01
C PHE A 88 12.72 -2.70 0.09
N SER A 89 12.16 -3.59 0.91
CA SER A 89 12.90 -4.40 1.88
C SER A 89 13.58 -5.60 1.21
N ASN A 90 14.29 -6.38 2.04
CA ASN A 90 14.65 -7.75 1.69
C ASN A 90 13.37 -8.59 1.53
N THR A 91 13.46 -9.61 0.67
CA THR A 91 12.34 -10.52 0.43
C THR A 91 12.30 -11.58 1.52
N VAL A 92 11.11 -11.79 2.08
CA VAL A 92 10.81 -12.89 3.01
C VAL A 92 9.83 -13.80 2.28
N ASP A 93 10.24 -15.05 2.06
CA ASP A 93 9.55 -16.01 1.18
C ASP A 93 9.33 -15.43 -0.24
N SER A 94 8.09 -15.14 -0.60
CA SER A 94 7.72 -14.50 -1.87
C SER A 94 7.27 -13.05 -1.71
N ILE A 95 7.36 -12.49 -0.51
CA ILE A 95 6.88 -11.15 -0.18
C ILE A 95 8.05 -10.17 -0.13
N LYS A 96 7.92 -9.09 -0.89
CA LYS A 96 8.79 -7.93 -0.81
C LYS A 96 7.99 -6.79 -0.21
N TYR A 97 8.41 -6.29 0.95
CA TYR A 97 7.72 -5.17 1.57
C TYR A 97 8.11 -3.85 0.92
N LEU A 98 7.12 -2.96 0.82
CA LEU A 98 7.30 -1.58 0.39
C LEU A 98 7.54 -0.72 1.62
N ILE A 99 8.55 0.13 1.56
CA ILE A 99 8.94 1.05 2.64
C ILE A 99 9.03 2.46 2.08
N CYS A 100 9.08 3.47 2.95
CA CYS A 100 9.41 4.81 2.50
C CYS A 100 10.85 4.88 1.98
N ALA A 101 11.06 5.50 0.81
CA ALA A 101 12.39 5.66 0.22
C ALA A 101 13.31 6.59 1.04
N ASP A 102 12.74 7.62 1.67
CA ASP A 102 13.53 8.66 2.36
C ASP A 102 13.89 8.29 3.79
N CYS A 103 12.93 7.82 4.59
CA CYS A 103 13.16 7.51 6.01
C CYS A 103 13.40 6.03 6.30
N GLU A 104 13.24 5.16 5.29
CA GLU A 104 13.37 3.70 5.39
C GLU A 104 12.45 3.04 6.43
N ILE A 105 11.37 3.72 6.83
CA ILE A 105 10.35 3.16 7.73
C ILE A 105 9.27 2.46 6.89
N GLY A 106 8.90 1.26 7.31
CA GLY A 106 7.80 0.47 6.76
C GLY A 106 7.64 -0.85 7.52
N PRO A 107 6.81 -1.80 7.06
CA PRO A 107 6.15 -1.79 5.76
C PRO A 107 5.00 -0.79 5.67
N ILE A 108 4.98 0.00 4.59
CA ILE A 108 3.80 0.78 4.17
C ILE A 108 2.95 0.01 3.16
N GLY A 109 3.45 -1.13 2.68
CA GLY A 109 2.79 -1.95 1.68
C GLY A 109 3.55 -3.24 1.42
N TRP A 110 3.07 -4.02 0.45
CA TRP A 110 3.66 -5.29 0.06
C TRP A 110 3.48 -5.59 -1.43
N HIS A 111 4.32 -6.48 -1.93
CA HIS A 111 4.30 -7.00 -3.29
C HIS A 111 4.69 -8.48 -3.26
N ASN A 112 3.93 -9.31 -3.95
CA ASN A 112 4.33 -10.70 -4.19
C ASN A 112 5.19 -10.76 -5.45
N ILE A 113 6.42 -11.25 -5.32
CA ILE A 113 7.38 -11.33 -6.43
C ILE A 113 6.91 -12.23 -7.58
N THR A 114 5.96 -13.14 -7.33
CA THR A 114 5.37 -13.98 -8.38
C THR A 114 4.35 -13.23 -9.23
N ASP A 115 3.78 -12.13 -8.71
CA ASP A 115 2.89 -11.23 -9.45
C ASP A 115 3.57 -9.89 -9.70
N LYS A 116 4.23 -9.77 -10.86
CA LYS A 116 5.01 -8.59 -11.27
C LYS A 116 4.18 -7.30 -11.42
N LYS A 117 2.85 -7.38 -11.40
CA LYS A 117 1.96 -6.26 -11.73
C LYS A 117 1.13 -5.78 -10.57
N SER A 118 1.24 -6.36 -9.38
CA SER A 118 0.41 -5.94 -8.24
C SER A 118 1.26 -5.48 -7.08
N PHE A 119 1.13 -4.20 -6.76
CA PHE A 119 1.77 -3.56 -5.61
C PHE A 119 0.67 -2.98 -4.73
N TYR A 120 0.71 -3.25 -3.45
CA TYR A 120 -0.35 -2.90 -2.51
C TYR A 120 0.21 -1.95 -1.45
N ILE A 121 -0.32 -0.74 -1.36
CA ILE A 121 -0.03 0.21 -0.27
C ILE A 121 -1.18 0.18 0.73
N ALA A 122 -0.89 -0.10 2.00
CA ALA A 122 -1.89 -0.14 3.04
C ALA A 122 -2.43 1.28 3.30
N VAL A 123 -3.75 1.46 3.17
CA VAL A 123 -4.40 2.77 3.31
C VAL A 123 -4.11 3.37 4.68
N GLU A 124 -4.16 2.55 5.74
CA GLU A 124 -3.95 2.96 7.13
C GLU A 124 -2.47 3.29 7.46
N ARG A 125 -1.52 2.94 6.59
CA ARG A 125 -0.09 3.15 6.83
C ARG A 125 0.50 4.36 6.12
N VAL A 126 -0.34 5.16 5.47
CA VAL A 126 0.03 6.35 4.71
C VAL A 126 -0.87 7.52 5.08
N ARG A 127 -0.51 8.72 4.61
CA ARG A 127 -1.34 9.93 4.71
C ARG A 127 -1.89 10.31 3.35
N HIS A 128 -3.02 10.98 3.34
CA HIS A 128 -3.74 11.43 2.15
C HIS A 128 -3.90 12.94 2.24
N GLU A 129 -3.25 13.68 1.35
CA GLU A 129 -3.24 15.17 1.32
C GLU A 129 -3.34 15.70 -0.11
#